data_AF-A0AAW4SCT6-F1
#
_entry.id   AF-A0AAW4SCT6-F1
#
_cell.length_a   1.000
_cell.length_b   1.000
_cell.length_c   1.000
_cell.angle_alpha   90.00
_cell.angle_beta   90.00
_cell.angle_gamma   90.00
#
_symmetry.space_group_name_H-M   'P 1'
#
loop_
_entity.id
_entity.type
_entity.pdbx_description
1 polymer ?
#
loop_
_entity_poly.entity_id
_entity_poly.type
_entity_poly.pdbx_seq_one_letter_code
_entity_poly.pdbx_strand_id
1 'polypeptide(L)'
;MYIFCDGPRGTRDDQAVADVRTIVEAFDHPRKTLVISTENQGLARSIIAGVTRLCDQYGRVIVVEDDLTVSPAFLDYMNTGLDTFADDPRVMQISGFAFARSNASPNSKARFLPVTTSWGWATWERSWHDFDPDARDTDALRSNYALRSRFDLGGLFAYYDMLQRQEAGRVDSWAIRWYWSVFRRDGLVLYPPISLVRNDGLDSSGTHTSRSKLLWRGLTHELPESSPPMPDQVAINQASLAELASIVDPLFYRRARNLLRCLLFRVNLTMQTSMRGPK
;
A
#
# COMPACT_ATOMS: atom_id res chain seq x y z
N MET A 1 2.49 -17.54 -14.03
CA MET A 1 2.46 -17.46 -12.57
C MET A 1 3.79 -17.96 -12.07
N TYR A 2 4.55 -17.09 -11.39
CA TYR A 2 5.78 -17.47 -10.75
C TYR A 2 5.50 -17.71 -9.27
N ILE A 3 5.98 -18.83 -8.74
CA ILE A 3 5.93 -19.14 -7.31
C ILE A 3 7.38 -19.18 -6.83
N PHE A 4 7.72 -18.25 -5.94
CA PHE A 4 9.02 -18.19 -5.30
C PHE A 4 8.93 -18.89 -3.95
N CYS A 5 9.77 -19.90 -3.74
CA CYS A 5 9.87 -20.63 -2.47
C CYS A 5 11.28 -20.46 -1.93
N ASP A 6 11.41 -19.76 -0.79
CA ASP A 6 12.71 -19.51 -0.17
C ASP A 6 13.26 -20.79 0.51
N GLY A 7 14.53 -20.74 0.90
CA GLY A 7 15.15 -21.81 1.68
C GLY A 7 14.81 -21.73 3.19
N PRO A 8 15.06 -22.81 3.94
CA PRO A 8 14.87 -22.83 5.39
C PRO A 8 15.88 -21.89 6.09
N ARG A 9 15.47 -21.20 7.17
CA ARG A 9 16.42 -20.36 7.95
C ARG A 9 17.42 -21.19 8.75
N GLY A 10 17.10 -22.46 8.96
CA GLY A 10 17.93 -23.46 9.59
C GLY A 10 17.18 -24.78 9.67
N THR A 11 17.81 -25.79 10.26
CA THR A 11 17.32 -27.18 10.20
C THR A 11 15.92 -27.42 10.78
N ARG A 12 15.43 -26.52 11.64
CA ARG A 12 14.06 -26.60 12.19
C ARG A 12 12.97 -26.30 11.15
N ASP A 13 13.31 -25.53 10.11
CA ASP A 13 12.37 -25.14 9.07
C ASP A 13 12.38 -26.12 7.88
N ASP A 14 13.35 -27.05 7.82
CA ASP A 14 13.56 -27.95 6.68
C ASP A 14 12.28 -28.72 6.30
N GLN A 15 11.59 -29.29 7.28
CA GLN A 15 10.37 -30.06 7.04
C GLN A 15 9.23 -29.16 6.55
N ALA A 16 9.01 -28.01 7.18
CA ALA A 16 7.95 -27.09 6.78
C ALA A 16 8.18 -26.57 5.35
N VAL A 17 9.43 -26.26 4.99
CA VAL A 17 9.79 -25.86 3.63
C VAL A 17 9.60 -27.01 2.64
N ALA A 18 9.96 -28.24 3.00
CA ALA A 18 9.73 -29.42 2.16
C ALA A 18 8.24 -29.69 1.93
N ASP A 19 7.40 -29.51 2.94
CA ASP A 19 5.95 -29.66 2.84
C ASP A 19 5.35 -28.60 1.90
N VAL A 20 5.76 -27.34 2.02
CA VAL A 20 5.36 -26.26 1.10
C VAL A 20 5.80 -26.57 -0.33
N ARG A 21 7.03 -27.05 -0.53
CA ARG A 21 7.54 -27.44 -1.86
C ARG A 21 6.69 -28.53 -2.49
N THR A 22 6.32 -29.54 -1.72
CA THR A 22 5.43 -30.62 -2.18
C THR A 22 4.09 -30.07 -2.67
N ILE A 23 3.50 -29.13 -1.93
CA ILE A 23 2.22 -28.49 -2.32
C ILE A 23 2.37 -27.71 -3.62
N VAL A 24 3.37 -26.83 -3.73
CA VAL A 24 3.54 -25.97 -4.92
C VAL A 24 3.98 -26.77 -6.15
N GLU A 25 4.69 -27.88 -5.97
CA GLU A 25 5.03 -28.83 -7.03
C GLU A 25 3.78 -29.55 -7.55
N ALA A 26 2.91 -30.03 -6.65
CA ALA A 26 1.67 -30.71 -7.00
C ALA A 26 0.58 -29.78 -7.57
N PHE A 27 0.65 -28.47 -7.30
CA PHE A 27 -0.35 -27.51 -7.79
C PHE A 27 -0.35 -27.42 -9.32
N ASP A 28 -1.38 -27.97 -9.97
CA ASP A 28 -1.47 -28.00 -11.43
C ASP A 28 -1.94 -26.65 -11.97
N HIS A 29 -1.05 -25.96 -12.68
CA HIS A 29 -1.38 -24.74 -13.41
C HIS A 29 -0.51 -24.62 -14.66
N PRO A 30 -1.10 -24.43 -15.85
CA PRO A 30 -0.41 -24.60 -17.14
C PRO A 30 0.71 -23.60 -17.39
N ARG A 31 0.71 -22.46 -16.69
CA ARG A 31 1.74 -21.41 -16.78
C ARG A 31 2.48 -21.21 -15.46
N LYS A 32 2.60 -22.25 -14.65
CA LYS A 32 3.36 -22.24 -13.39
C LYS A 32 4.86 -22.30 -13.69
N THR A 33 5.63 -21.45 -13.02
CA THR A 33 7.09 -21.56 -12.95
C THR A 33 7.50 -21.49 -11.50
N LEU A 34 8.20 -22.52 -11.02
CA LEU A 34 8.72 -22.57 -9.66
C LEU A 34 10.14 -22.00 -9.64
N VAL A 35 10.41 -21.13 -8.66
CA VAL A 35 11.74 -20.61 -8.37
C VAL A 35 12.06 -20.97 -6.93
N ILE A 36 12.89 -21.99 -6.75
CA ILE A 36 13.22 -22.54 -5.43
C ILE A 36 14.63 -22.08 -5.06
N SER A 37 14.77 -21.46 -3.89
CA SER A 37 16.07 -21.13 -3.29
C SER A 37 16.53 -22.26 -2.37
N THR A 38 17.80 -22.65 -2.46
CA THR A 38 18.40 -23.63 -1.53
C THR A 38 18.69 -23.03 -0.16
N GLU A 39 18.89 -21.71 -0.10
CA GLU A 39 19.22 -20.96 1.12
C GLU A 39 18.11 -19.96 1.43
N ASN A 40 17.95 -19.58 2.70
CA ASN A 40 17.06 -18.48 3.06
C ASN A 40 17.65 -17.14 2.60
N GLN A 41 17.05 -16.53 1.59
CA GLN A 41 17.45 -15.21 1.09
C GLN A 41 16.97 -14.08 2.01
N GLY A 42 15.92 -14.33 2.79
CA GLY A 42 15.24 -13.32 3.58
C GLY A 42 14.24 -12.53 2.74
N LEU A 43 13.25 -11.94 3.42
CA LEU A 43 12.07 -11.34 2.79
C LEU A 43 12.45 -10.24 1.79
N ALA A 44 13.27 -9.27 2.21
CA ALA A 44 13.56 -8.14 1.34
C ALA A 44 14.36 -8.55 0.10
N ARG A 45 15.42 -9.33 0.28
CA ARG A 45 16.24 -9.80 -0.85
C ARG A 45 15.41 -10.63 -1.83
N SER A 46 14.56 -11.51 -1.33
CA SER A 46 13.68 -12.35 -2.15
C SER A 46 12.71 -11.51 -2.98
N ILE A 47 12.00 -10.56 -2.35
CA ILE A 47 11.06 -9.67 -3.05
C ILE A 47 11.79 -8.81 -4.09
N ILE A 48 12.91 -8.18 -3.71
CA ILE A 48 13.66 -7.30 -4.61
C ILE A 48 14.14 -8.07 -5.84
N ALA A 49 14.74 -9.25 -5.64
CA ALA A 49 15.23 -10.08 -6.74
C ALA A 49 14.08 -10.58 -7.64
N GLY A 50 12.98 -11.05 -7.04
CA GLY A 50 11.83 -11.57 -7.77
C GLY A 50 11.11 -10.49 -8.59
N VAL A 51 10.82 -9.34 -7.99
CA VAL A 51 10.17 -8.21 -8.67
C VAL A 51 11.07 -7.66 -9.76
N THR A 52 12.36 -7.45 -9.50
CA THR A 52 13.31 -6.95 -10.51
C THR A 52 13.34 -7.88 -11.71
N ARG A 53 13.55 -9.18 -11.49
CA ARG A 53 13.55 -10.19 -12.57
C ARG A 53 12.28 -10.15 -13.41
N LEU A 54 11.10 -10.08 -12.77
CA LEU A 54 9.84 -10.13 -13.48
C LEU A 54 9.50 -8.81 -14.19
N CYS A 55 9.86 -7.67 -13.61
CA CYS A 55 9.77 -6.38 -14.27
C CYS A 55 10.67 -6.35 -15.51
N ASP A 56 11.94 -6.76 -15.41
CA ASP A 56 12.88 -6.77 -16.55
C ASP A 56 12.41 -7.71 -17.67
N GLN A 57 11.77 -8.82 -17.30
CA GLN A 57 11.33 -9.84 -18.28
C GLN A 57 9.98 -9.52 -18.91
N TYR A 58 9.05 -8.91 -18.17
CA TYR A 58 7.64 -8.78 -18.56
C TYR A 58 7.11 -7.34 -18.57
N GLY A 59 7.91 -6.36 -18.18
CA GLY A 59 7.54 -4.95 -18.10
C GLY A 59 6.62 -4.59 -16.92
N ARG A 60 6.07 -5.59 -16.19
CA ARG A 60 5.18 -5.41 -15.04
C ARG A 60 5.05 -6.69 -14.21
N VAL A 61 4.61 -6.55 -12.97
CA VAL A 61 4.36 -7.68 -12.07
C VAL A 61 3.16 -7.43 -11.15
N ILE A 62 2.46 -8.51 -10.79
CA ILE A 62 1.49 -8.58 -9.69
C ILE A 62 2.09 -9.50 -8.63
N VAL A 63 2.17 -9.03 -7.39
CA VAL A 63 2.80 -9.71 -6.25
C VAL A 63 1.73 -10.03 -5.21
N VAL A 64 1.71 -11.28 -4.76
CA VAL A 64 0.82 -11.80 -3.72
C VAL A 64 1.66 -12.64 -2.76
N GLU A 65 1.54 -12.37 -1.46
CA GLU A 65 2.17 -13.13 -0.38
C GLU A 65 1.29 -14.35 -0.02
N ASP A 66 1.88 -15.38 0.58
CA ASP A 66 1.21 -16.66 0.89
C ASP A 66 0.15 -16.55 1.99
N ASP A 67 0.19 -15.49 2.79
CA ASP A 67 -0.78 -15.19 3.85
C ASP A 67 -1.98 -14.35 3.38
N LEU A 68 -2.16 -14.18 2.06
CA LEU A 68 -3.25 -13.39 1.48
C LEU A 68 -4.30 -14.27 0.81
N THR A 69 -5.56 -14.09 1.21
CA THR A 69 -6.72 -14.51 0.42
C THR A 69 -7.15 -13.36 -0.49
N VAL A 70 -7.29 -13.62 -1.79
CA VAL A 70 -7.66 -12.62 -2.79
C VAL A 70 -9.12 -12.74 -3.24
N SER A 71 -9.72 -11.61 -3.56
CA SER A 71 -11.05 -11.50 -4.17
C SER A 71 -11.07 -12.12 -5.57
N PRO A 72 -12.21 -12.70 -6.02
CA PRO A 72 -12.39 -13.08 -7.43
C PRO A 72 -12.13 -11.92 -8.42
N ALA A 73 -12.36 -10.68 -8.01
CA ALA A 73 -12.13 -9.48 -8.81
C ALA A 73 -10.68 -8.95 -8.77
N PHE A 74 -9.81 -9.55 -7.96
CA PHE A 74 -8.45 -9.04 -7.73
C PHE A 74 -7.64 -8.92 -9.02
N LEU A 75 -7.58 -9.99 -9.83
CA LEU A 75 -6.79 -9.97 -11.06
C LEU A 75 -7.38 -9.03 -12.11
N ASP A 76 -8.71 -8.96 -12.23
CA ASP A 76 -9.37 -8.03 -13.15
C ASP A 76 -9.05 -6.58 -12.79
N TYR A 77 -9.11 -6.24 -11.51
CA TYR A 77 -8.76 -4.91 -11.01
C TYR A 77 -7.30 -4.57 -11.27
N MET A 78 -6.38 -5.49 -10.95
CA MET A 78 -4.95 -5.29 -11.16
C MET A 78 -4.61 -5.10 -12.63
N ASN A 79 -5.09 -5.98 -13.50
CA ASN A 79 -4.83 -5.88 -14.94
C ASN A 79 -5.46 -4.62 -15.54
N THR A 80 -6.70 -4.29 -15.18
CA THR A 80 -7.36 -3.06 -15.66
C THR A 80 -6.57 -1.83 -15.23
N GLY A 81 -6.09 -1.77 -13.99
CA GLY A 81 -5.24 -0.66 -13.54
C GLY A 81 -3.88 -0.62 -14.26
N LEU A 82 -3.25 -1.78 -14.46
CA LEU A 82 -1.96 -1.90 -15.15
C LEU A 82 -2.05 -1.43 -16.61
N ASP A 83 -3.15 -1.75 -17.29
CA ASP A 83 -3.42 -1.33 -18.66
C ASP A 83 -3.82 0.16 -18.72
N THR A 84 -4.74 0.60 -17.85
CA THR A 84 -5.26 1.98 -17.85
C THR A 84 -4.17 3.02 -17.59
N PHE A 85 -3.24 2.72 -16.68
CA PHE A 85 -2.19 3.65 -16.26
C PHE A 85 -0.81 3.28 -16.79
N ALA A 86 -0.72 2.46 -17.85
CA ALA A 86 0.55 1.98 -18.41
C ALA A 86 1.53 3.13 -18.72
N ASP A 87 1.05 4.25 -19.25
CA ASP A 87 1.87 5.38 -19.70
C ASP A 87 1.85 6.59 -18.75
N ASP A 88 1.18 6.51 -17.60
CA ASP A 88 1.13 7.63 -16.64
C ASP A 88 2.23 7.47 -15.57
N PRO A 89 3.33 8.24 -15.63
CA PRO A 89 4.46 8.08 -14.71
C PRO A 89 4.10 8.49 -13.28
N ARG A 90 2.98 9.19 -13.07
CA ARG A 90 2.52 9.56 -11.73
C ARG A 90 2.00 8.35 -10.96
N VAL A 91 1.54 7.29 -11.65
CA VAL A 91 1.01 6.08 -11.01
C VAL A 91 2.13 5.04 -10.91
N MET A 92 2.55 4.77 -9.67
CA MET A 92 3.70 3.90 -9.42
C MET A 92 3.32 2.53 -8.88
N GLN A 93 2.15 2.37 -8.28
CA GLN A 93 1.69 1.09 -7.74
C GLN A 93 0.15 0.97 -7.83
N ILE A 94 -0.35 -0.25 -7.96
CA ILE A 94 -1.76 -0.59 -7.74
C ILE A 94 -1.84 -1.46 -6.48
N SER A 95 -2.73 -1.11 -5.57
CA SER A 95 -2.96 -1.79 -4.30
C SER A 95 -4.18 -2.69 -4.42
N GLY A 96 -4.11 -3.92 -3.91
CA GLY A 96 -5.27 -4.79 -3.69
C GLY A 96 -5.88 -4.56 -2.32
N PHE A 97 -5.08 -4.05 -1.38
CA PHE A 97 -5.56 -3.61 -0.08
C PHE A 97 -6.35 -2.30 -0.17
N ALA A 98 -7.30 -2.10 0.73
CA ALA A 98 -7.92 -0.81 0.99
C ALA A 98 -7.88 -0.48 2.49
N PHE A 99 -7.49 0.75 2.81
CA PHE A 99 -7.70 1.28 4.14
C PHE A 99 -9.20 1.33 4.49
N ALA A 100 -9.54 0.97 5.73
CA ALA A 100 -10.92 0.91 6.21
C ALA A 100 -11.69 2.22 5.94
N ARG A 101 -12.95 2.10 5.51
CA ARG A 101 -13.86 3.23 5.28
C ARG A 101 -15.23 2.90 5.83
N SER A 102 -15.89 3.89 6.41
CA SER A 102 -17.23 3.68 6.99
C SER A 102 -18.34 3.55 5.94
N ASN A 103 -18.16 4.14 4.75
CA ASN A 103 -19.23 4.28 3.73
C ASN A 103 -18.83 3.80 2.32
N ALA A 104 -17.80 2.95 2.20
CA ALA A 104 -17.42 2.42 0.89
C ALA A 104 -18.44 1.38 0.40
N SER A 105 -18.76 1.42 -0.90
CA SER A 105 -19.57 0.41 -1.58
C SER A 105 -18.79 -0.19 -2.75
N PRO A 106 -19.17 -1.39 -3.23
CA PRO A 106 -18.54 -2.00 -4.41
C PRO A 106 -18.57 -1.11 -5.67
N ASN A 107 -19.59 -0.23 -5.79
CA ASN A 107 -19.74 0.70 -6.90
C ASN A 107 -18.94 2.00 -6.75
N SER A 108 -18.26 2.19 -5.62
CA SER A 108 -17.40 3.36 -5.42
C SER A 108 -16.18 3.27 -6.34
N LYS A 109 -15.76 4.40 -6.94
CA LYS A 109 -14.56 4.41 -7.77
C LYS A 109 -13.30 4.15 -6.93
N ALA A 110 -12.30 3.51 -7.55
CA ALA A 110 -10.94 3.49 -7.03
C ALA A 110 -10.36 4.91 -6.93
N ARG A 111 -9.28 5.07 -6.18
CA ARG A 111 -8.78 6.38 -5.72
C ARG A 111 -7.27 6.37 -5.58
N PHE A 112 -6.64 7.52 -5.78
CA PHE A 112 -5.20 7.65 -5.58
C PHE A 112 -4.87 8.17 -4.19
N LEU A 113 -3.86 7.56 -3.58
CA LEU A 113 -3.22 8.00 -2.34
C LEU A 113 -1.70 8.02 -2.52
N PRO A 114 -0.98 8.92 -1.83
CA PRO A 114 0.47 9.04 -1.94
C PRO A 114 1.20 8.13 -0.94
N VAL A 115 0.77 6.87 -0.83
CA VAL A 115 1.34 5.88 0.09
C VAL A 115 1.25 4.49 -0.52
N THR A 116 2.28 3.68 -0.30
CA THR A 116 2.38 2.32 -0.83
C THR A 116 1.81 1.28 0.13
N THR A 117 1.52 0.09 -0.39
CA THR A 117 1.19 -1.12 0.37
C THR A 117 2.15 -2.25 -0.01
N SER A 118 2.21 -3.28 0.84
CA SER A 118 2.81 -4.59 0.51
C SER A 118 1.76 -5.68 0.29
N TRP A 119 0.49 -5.46 0.66
CA TRP A 119 -0.54 -6.50 0.56
C TRP A 119 -1.21 -6.53 -0.79
N GLY A 120 -0.81 -7.51 -1.60
CA GLY A 120 -1.37 -7.80 -2.92
C GLY A 120 -1.28 -6.58 -3.83
N TRP A 121 -0.21 -6.42 -4.59
CA TRP A 121 0.06 -5.18 -5.30
C TRP A 121 0.64 -5.43 -6.68
N ALA A 122 0.60 -4.41 -7.53
CA ALA A 122 1.18 -4.46 -8.85
C ALA A 122 2.01 -3.22 -9.15
N THR A 123 3.01 -3.38 -10.02
CA THR A 123 3.86 -2.29 -10.51
C THR A 123 4.34 -2.56 -11.93
N TRP A 124 4.95 -1.55 -12.53
CA TRP A 124 5.57 -1.60 -13.84
C TRP A 124 7.10 -1.50 -13.71
N GLU A 125 7.81 -2.00 -14.71
CA GLU A 125 9.25 -1.82 -14.87
C GLU A 125 9.64 -0.34 -14.80
N ARG A 126 8.91 0.54 -15.51
CA ARG A 126 9.15 2.00 -15.48
C ARG A 126 9.13 2.61 -14.07
N SER A 127 8.31 2.06 -13.15
CA SER A 127 8.24 2.52 -11.77
C SER A 127 9.31 1.85 -10.93
N TRP A 128 9.52 0.55 -11.15
CA TRP A 128 10.48 -0.24 -10.40
C TRP A 128 11.92 0.15 -10.71
N HIS A 129 12.19 0.69 -11.90
CA HIS A 129 13.48 1.29 -12.24
C HIS A 129 13.87 2.44 -11.29
N ASP A 130 12.89 3.16 -10.72
CA ASP A 130 13.13 4.22 -9.73
C ASP A 130 13.34 3.68 -8.30
N PHE A 131 13.24 2.35 -8.10
CA PHE A 131 13.42 1.74 -6.79
C PHE A 131 14.89 1.84 -6.33
N ASP A 132 15.08 2.43 -5.15
CA ASP A 132 16.37 2.52 -4.49
C ASP A 132 16.44 1.53 -3.32
N PRO A 133 17.11 0.37 -3.49
CA PRO A 133 17.16 -0.69 -2.49
C PRO A 133 17.93 -0.32 -1.22
N ASP A 134 18.67 0.78 -1.24
CA ASP A 134 19.43 1.31 -0.10
C ASP A 134 18.75 2.53 0.54
N ALA A 135 17.68 3.04 -0.08
CA ALA A 135 16.98 4.26 0.32
C ALA A 135 17.94 5.42 0.68
N ARG A 136 18.74 5.85 -0.30
CA ARG A 136 19.72 6.93 -0.15
C ARG A 136 19.04 8.30 -0.11
N ASP A 137 19.81 9.32 0.26
CA ASP A 137 19.44 10.76 0.23
C ASP A 137 18.30 11.17 1.17
N THR A 138 18.23 10.58 2.36
CA THR A 138 17.16 10.82 3.35
C THR A 138 17.43 12.01 4.27
N ASP A 139 18.60 12.64 4.18
CA ASP A 139 19.03 13.73 5.07
C ASP A 139 18.06 14.92 5.11
N ALA A 140 17.38 15.20 3.98
CA ALA A 140 16.36 16.24 3.93
C ALA A 140 15.20 15.97 4.91
N LEU A 141 14.87 14.72 5.22
CA LEU A 141 13.83 14.37 6.21
C LEU A 141 14.28 14.67 7.66
N ARG A 142 15.59 14.67 7.92
CA ARG A 142 16.15 15.01 9.25
C ARG A 142 15.96 16.50 9.53
N SER A 143 16.30 17.35 8.56
CA SER A 143 16.35 18.81 8.72
C SER A 143 15.04 19.54 8.37
N ASN A 144 14.17 18.95 7.54
CA ASN A 144 12.93 19.58 7.10
C ASN A 144 11.69 18.94 7.74
N TYR A 145 11.13 19.62 8.75
CA TYR A 145 9.92 19.17 9.46
C TYR A 145 8.72 19.00 8.53
N ALA A 146 8.49 19.92 7.59
CA ALA A 146 7.34 19.86 6.69
C ALA A 146 7.44 18.65 5.74
N LEU A 147 8.65 18.38 5.22
CA LEU A 147 8.91 17.22 4.38
C LEU A 147 8.73 15.91 5.16
N ARG A 148 9.26 15.84 6.39
CA ARG A 148 9.06 14.68 7.28
C ARG A 148 7.59 14.47 7.61
N SER A 149 6.86 15.54 7.93
CA SER A 149 5.43 15.48 8.18
C SER A 149 4.68 14.95 6.95
N ARG A 150 5.04 15.38 5.73
CA ARG A 150 4.48 14.85 4.48
C ARG A 150 4.78 13.35 4.31
N PHE A 151 6.01 12.93 4.57
CA PHE A 151 6.45 11.53 4.49
C PHE A 151 5.69 10.62 5.46
N ASP A 152 5.40 11.13 6.67
CA ASP A 152 4.61 10.44 7.68
C ASP A 152 3.08 10.61 7.49
N LEU A 153 2.65 11.17 6.34
CA LEU A 153 1.26 11.52 6.05
C LEU A 153 0.59 12.35 7.16
N GLY A 154 1.27 13.38 7.66
CA GLY A 154 0.78 14.21 8.77
C GLY A 154 0.86 13.52 10.14
N GLY A 155 1.74 12.53 10.30
CA GLY A 155 1.92 11.77 11.54
C GLY A 155 1.01 10.54 11.66
N LEU A 156 0.30 10.20 10.59
CA LEU A 156 -0.53 9.00 10.46
C LEU A 156 0.29 7.70 10.58
N PHE A 157 1.50 7.72 10.01
CA PHE A 157 2.42 6.59 10.04
C PHE A 157 3.78 7.05 10.58
N ALA A 158 4.45 6.19 11.34
CA ALA A 158 5.82 6.44 11.82
C ALA A 158 6.86 6.00 10.77
N TYR A 159 6.68 6.39 9.51
CA TYR A 159 7.51 5.91 8.40
C TYR A 159 8.92 6.47 8.45
N TYR A 160 9.10 7.71 8.88
CA TYR A 160 10.43 8.28 9.09
C TYR A 160 11.22 7.48 10.13
N ASP A 161 10.61 7.11 11.26
CA ASP A 161 11.24 6.24 12.27
C ASP A 161 11.58 4.86 11.70
N MET A 162 10.67 4.27 10.91
CA MET A 162 10.92 2.99 10.24
C MET A 162 12.08 3.08 9.25
N LEU A 163 12.18 4.18 8.49
CA LEU A 163 13.27 4.43 7.54
C LEU A 163 14.62 4.62 8.28
N GLN A 164 14.64 5.34 9.39
CA GLN A 164 15.85 5.48 10.23
C GLN A 164 16.33 4.13 10.78
N ARG A 165 15.40 3.26 11.17
CA ARG A 165 15.74 1.90 11.64
C ARG A 165 16.25 1.01 10.50
N GLN A 166 15.70 1.16 9.30
CA GLN A 166 16.20 0.49 8.09
C GLN A 166 17.64 0.93 7.79
N GLU A 167 17.93 2.23 7.77
CA GLU A 167 19.28 2.78 7.56
C GLU A 167 20.28 2.27 8.61
N ALA A 168 19.84 2.14 9.86
CA ALA A 168 20.66 1.62 10.96
C ALA A 168 20.80 0.08 10.97
N GLY A 169 20.26 -0.63 9.97
CA GLY A 169 20.30 -2.10 9.88
C GLY A 169 19.47 -2.82 10.95
N ARG A 170 18.52 -2.12 11.61
CA ARG A 170 17.68 -2.67 12.69
C ARG A 170 16.40 -3.32 12.19
N VAL A 171 16.04 -3.07 10.94
CA VAL A 171 14.89 -3.64 10.24
C VAL A 171 15.35 -4.00 8.83
N ASP A 172 14.86 -5.11 8.28
CA ASP A 172 15.04 -5.47 6.87
C ASP A 172 13.70 -5.42 6.13
N SER A 173 13.27 -4.20 5.77
CA SER A 173 12.00 -3.93 5.12
C SER A 173 12.23 -3.38 3.71
N TRP A 174 11.84 -4.14 2.69
CA TRP A 174 11.81 -3.62 1.32
C TRP A 174 10.72 -2.56 1.14
N ALA A 175 9.60 -2.68 1.88
CA ALA A 175 8.42 -1.84 1.71
C ALA A 175 8.70 -0.36 2.04
N ILE A 176 9.48 -0.06 3.09
CA ILE A 176 9.82 1.34 3.42
C ILE A 176 10.75 1.98 2.38
N ARG A 177 11.63 1.18 1.78
CA ARG A 177 12.53 1.63 0.71
C ARG A 177 11.77 1.88 -0.59
N TRP A 178 10.78 1.03 -0.89
CA TRP A 178 9.87 1.25 -2.00
C TRP A 178 9.03 2.51 -1.78
N TYR A 179 8.46 2.69 -0.58
CA TYR A 179 7.73 3.90 -0.22
C TYR A 179 8.59 5.16 -0.39
N TRP A 180 9.84 5.14 0.06
CA TRP A 180 10.78 6.25 -0.14
C TRP A 180 10.98 6.58 -1.62
N SER A 181 11.16 5.56 -2.45
CA SER A 181 11.32 5.72 -3.90
C SER A 181 10.08 6.36 -4.54
N VAL A 182 8.88 5.89 -4.19
CA VAL A 182 7.61 6.47 -4.66
C VAL A 182 7.43 7.90 -4.16
N PHE A 183 7.74 8.17 -2.89
CA PHE A 183 7.61 9.49 -2.29
C PHE A 183 8.52 10.53 -2.95
N ARG A 184 9.77 10.18 -3.29
CA ARG A 184 10.71 11.08 -3.98
C ARG A 184 10.24 11.49 -5.38
N ARG A 185 9.34 10.70 -5.98
CA ARG A 185 8.79 10.95 -7.32
C ARG A 185 7.42 11.61 -7.26
N ASP A 186 6.96 12.00 -6.07
CA ASP A 186 5.58 12.43 -5.80
C ASP A 186 4.55 11.43 -6.38
N GLY A 187 4.91 10.14 -6.35
CA GLY A 187 4.17 9.05 -6.97
C GLY A 187 2.88 8.70 -6.24
N LEU A 188 1.92 8.19 -6.99
CA LEU A 188 0.59 7.83 -6.54
C LEU A 188 0.35 6.34 -6.64
N VAL A 189 -0.48 5.85 -5.73
CA VAL A 189 -0.89 4.45 -5.65
C VAL A 189 -2.40 4.38 -5.82
N LEU A 190 -2.86 3.52 -6.73
CA LEU A 190 -4.27 3.28 -6.97
C LEU A 190 -4.80 2.30 -5.91
N TYR A 191 -5.82 2.71 -5.16
CA TYR A 191 -6.48 1.90 -4.13
C TYR A 191 -7.94 1.60 -4.51
N PRO A 192 -8.41 0.36 -4.30
CA PRO A 192 -9.82 0.04 -4.40
C PRO A 192 -10.59 0.69 -3.23
N PRO A 193 -11.91 0.86 -3.38
CA PRO A 193 -12.75 1.40 -2.30
C PRO A 193 -12.88 0.43 -1.12
N ILE A 194 -12.87 -0.88 -1.42
CA ILE A 194 -12.98 -2.01 -0.49
C ILE A 194 -11.78 -2.93 -0.78
N SER A 195 -11.23 -3.55 0.25
CA SER A 195 -10.06 -4.42 0.10
C SER A 195 -10.41 -5.60 -0.79
N LEU A 196 -9.59 -5.85 -1.82
CA LEU A 196 -9.62 -7.04 -2.68
C LEU A 196 -8.70 -8.13 -2.17
N VAL A 197 -8.01 -7.89 -1.05
CA VAL A 197 -7.21 -8.88 -0.34
C VAL A 197 -7.55 -8.87 1.15
N ARG A 198 -7.47 -10.05 1.76
CA ARG A 198 -7.53 -10.24 3.22
C ARG A 198 -6.25 -10.93 3.65
N ASN A 199 -5.60 -10.39 4.68
CA ASN A 199 -4.46 -11.03 5.30
C ASN A 199 -4.96 -11.98 6.39
N ASP A 200 -4.72 -13.27 6.21
CA ASP A 200 -5.13 -14.33 7.13
C ASP A 200 -4.02 -14.67 8.16
N GLY A 201 -2.80 -14.14 7.98
CA GLY A 201 -1.65 -14.28 8.89
C GLY A 201 -1.68 -13.38 10.15
N LEU A 202 -2.74 -12.58 10.33
CA LEU A 202 -2.99 -11.83 11.56
C LEU A 202 -3.60 -12.67 12.69
N ASP A 203 -3.66 -13.99 12.51
CA ASP A 203 -4.11 -15.01 13.45
C ASP A 203 -3.14 -15.27 14.63
N SER A 204 -2.23 -14.32 14.90
CA SER A 204 -1.14 -14.35 15.89
C SER A 204 0.13 -15.15 15.53
N SER A 205 0.27 -15.60 14.29
CA SER A 205 1.54 -16.15 13.75
C SER A 205 2.53 -15.08 13.22
N GLY A 206 2.05 -13.87 12.90
CA GLY A 206 2.87 -12.76 12.37
C GLY A 206 3.79 -12.06 13.38
N THR A 207 5.00 -11.66 12.94
CA THR A 207 6.07 -11.13 13.80
C THR A 207 5.96 -9.64 14.17
N HIS A 208 4.94 -8.90 13.73
CA HIS A 208 4.83 -7.44 13.96
C HIS A 208 3.38 -6.94 14.18
N THR A 209 2.85 -6.95 15.41
CA THR A 209 1.57 -6.27 15.70
C THR A 209 1.42 -5.74 17.14
N SER A 210 1.24 -4.43 17.32
CA SER A 210 0.64 -3.90 18.58
C SER A 210 -0.08 -2.55 18.53
N ARG A 211 -0.11 -1.78 17.42
CA ARG A 211 -0.87 -0.49 17.34
C ARG A 211 -1.86 -0.36 16.20
N SER A 212 -1.95 -1.36 15.34
CA SER A 212 -2.40 -1.20 13.96
C SER A 212 -3.80 -1.79 13.67
N LYS A 213 -4.42 -2.44 14.66
CA LYS A 213 -5.73 -3.14 14.53
C LYS A 213 -6.87 -2.26 13.99
N LEU A 214 -6.85 -0.93 14.17
CA LEU A 214 -7.93 -0.05 13.72
C LEU A 214 -7.84 0.33 12.23
N LEU A 215 -6.63 0.57 11.71
CA LEU A 215 -6.39 0.79 10.27
C LEU A 215 -6.70 -0.47 9.45
N TRP A 216 -6.48 -1.63 10.07
CA TRP A 216 -6.69 -2.95 9.49
C TRP A 216 -8.06 -3.58 9.78
N ARG A 217 -8.98 -2.85 10.42
CA ARG A 217 -10.36 -3.33 10.65
C ARG A 217 -11.10 -3.68 9.35
N GLY A 218 -10.61 -3.19 8.21
CA GLY A 218 -11.10 -3.55 6.87
C GLY A 218 -10.88 -5.01 6.48
N LEU A 219 -10.15 -5.79 7.27
CA LEU A 219 -9.79 -7.19 6.98
C LEU A 219 -10.88 -8.21 7.34
N THR A 220 -12.00 -7.80 7.94
CA THR A 220 -13.11 -8.72 8.27
C THR A 220 -14.30 -8.61 7.31
N HIS A 221 -14.16 -7.87 6.21
CA HIS A 221 -15.22 -7.76 5.21
C HIS A 221 -15.19 -8.94 4.24
N GLU A 222 -16.37 -9.32 3.75
CA GLU A 222 -16.47 -10.20 2.58
C GLU A 222 -15.73 -9.55 1.40
N LEU A 223 -14.97 -10.37 0.69
CA LEU A 223 -14.20 -9.94 -0.46
C LEU A 223 -15.17 -9.62 -1.60
N PRO A 224 -15.06 -8.45 -2.26
CA PRO A 224 -15.94 -8.11 -3.38
C PRO A 224 -15.86 -9.15 -4.50
N GLU A 225 -16.97 -9.38 -5.21
CA GLU A 225 -16.98 -10.28 -6.37
C GLU A 225 -16.71 -9.56 -7.70
N SER A 226 -16.80 -8.22 -7.72
CA SER A 226 -16.65 -7.41 -8.93
C SER A 226 -15.56 -6.35 -8.78
N SER A 227 -14.89 -6.04 -9.90
CA SER A 227 -13.84 -5.02 -9.93
C SER A 227 -14.47 -3.63 -9.81
N PRO A 228 -13.94 -2.76 -8.92
CA PRO A 228 -14.42 -1.39 -8.81
C PRO A 228 -14.08 -0.58 -10.07
N PRO A 229 -14.84 0.47 -10.40
CA PRO A 229 -14.54 1.35 -11.52
C PRO A 229 -13.24 2.14 -11.29
N MET A 230 -12.49 2.40 -12.36
CA MET A 230 -11.31 3.27 -12.34
C MET A 230 -11.69 4.74 -12.07
N PRO A 231 -10.80 5.55 -11.45
CA PRO A 231 -11.02 6.98 -11.31
C PRO A 231 -10.92 7.71 -12.65
N ASP A 232 -11.61 8.85 -12.77
CA ASP A 232 -11.56 9.68 -13.98
C ASP A 232 -10.28 10.52 -14.08
N GLN A 233 -9.57 10.72 -12.95
CA GLN A 233 -8.40 11.59 -12.86
C GLN A 233 -7.32 10.98 -11.97
N VAL A 234 -6.07 11.15 -12.39
CA VAL A 234 -4.88 10.82 -11.61
C VAL A 234 -4.51 11.99 -10.71
N ALA A 235 -5.13 12.02 -9.53
CA ALA A 235 -4.89 13.02 -8.50
C ALA A 235 -5.19 12.45 -7.11
N ILE A 236 -4.49 12.93 -6.08
CA ILE A 236 -4.72 12.54 -4.69
C ILE A 236 -6.19 12.79 -4.33
N ASN A 237 -6.87 11.76 -3.84
CA ASN A 237 -8.21 11.91 -3.31
C ASN A 237 -8.16 12.51 -1.91
N GLN A 238 -8.31 13.83 -1.82
CA GLN A 238 -8.19 14.58 -0.55
C GLN A 238 -9.19 14.11 0.51
N ALA A 239 -10.41 13.74 0.12
CA ALA A 239 -11.42 13.21 1.04
C ALA A 239 -10.96 11.88 1.67
N SER A 240 -10.36 11.01 0.88
CA SER A 240 -9.79 9.75 1.37
C SER A 240 -8.61 9.97 2.30
N LEU A 241 -7.71 10.89 1.95
CA LEU A 241 -6.57 11.22 2.81
C LEU A 241 -7.05 11.78 4.17
N ALA A 242 -8.08 12.63 4.16
CA ALA A 242 -8.71 13.15 5.38
C ALA A 242 -9.42 12.05 6.19
N GLU A 243 -10.06 11.08 5.53
CA GLU A 243 -10.68 9.92 6.18
C GLU A 243 -9.63 9.07 6.89
N LEU A 244 -8.48 8.80 6.25
CA LEU A 244 -7.36 8.11 6.91
C LEU A 244 -6.92 8.82 8.18
N ALA A 245 -6.73 10.14 8.11
CA ALA A 245 -6.35 10.95 9.27
C ALA A 245 -7.35 10.80 10.44
N SER A 246 -8.64 10.63 10.13
CA SER A 246 -9.69 10.46 11.14
C SER A 246 -9.67 9.11 11.87
N ILE A 247 -9.07 8.08 11.27
CA ILE A 247 -9.00 6.72 11.84
C ILE A 247 -7.96 6.67 12.97
N VAL A 248 -6.86 7.42 12.83
CA VAL A 248 -5.73 7.37 13.78
C VAL A 248 -5.91 8.33 14.95
N ASP A 249 -6.57 9.48 14.76
CA ASP A 249 -6.93 10.40 15.85
C ASP A 249 -8.37 10.93 15.70
N PRO A 250 -9.36 10.18 16.23
CA PRO A 250 -10.77 10.57 16.18
C PRO A 250 -11.05 11.90 16.90
N LEU A 251 -10.26 12.26 17.91
CA LEU A 251 -10.45 13.47 18.72
C LEU A 251 -9.89 14.71 18.01
N PHE A 252 -8.71 14.61 17.42
CA PHE A 252 -8.13 15.66 16.58
C PHE A 252 -9.00 15.94 15.36
N TYR A 253 -9.45 14.90 14.64
CA TYR A 253 -10.33 15.09 13.49
C TYR A 253 -11.67 15.73 13.86
N ARG A 254 -12.27 15.35 15.00
CA ARG A 254 -13.52 15.97 15.48
C ARG A 254 -13.31 17.45 15.82
N ARG A 255 -12.15 17.83 16.38
CA ARG A 255 -11.77 19.23 16.64
C ARG A 255 -11.49 20.00 15.35
N ALA A 256 -10.73 19.44 14.41
CA ALA A 256 -10.41 20.05 13.13
C ALA A 256 -11.66 20.25 12.26
N ARG A 257 -12.56 19.26 12.19
CA ARG A 257 -13.84 19.36 11.49
C ARG A 257 -14.76 20.42 12.11
N ASN A 258 -14.78 20.53 13.43
CA ASN A 258 -15.57 21.55 14.13
C ASN A 258 -14.99 22.95 13.88
N LEU A 259 -13.66 23.11 13.87
CA LEU A 259 -12.99 24.36 13.53
C LEU A 259 -13.26 24.77 12.08
N LEU A 260 -13.18 23.84 11.13
CA LEU A 260 -13.46 24.11 9.71
C LEU A 260 -14.94 24.48 9.49
N ARG A 261 -15.87 23.80 10.18
CA ARG A 261 -17.30 24.17 10.20
C ARG A 261 -17.51 25.56 10.78
N CYS A 262 -16.85 25.91 11.88
CA CYS A 262 -16.94 27.25 12.48
C CYS A 262 -16.37 28.33 11.56
N LEU A 263 -15.28 28.05 10.84
CA LEU A 263 -14.70 28.96 9.84
C LEU A 263 -15.65 29.17 8.65
N LEU A 264 -16.22 28.08 8.09
CA LEU A 264 -17.19 28.17 7.00
C LEU A 264 -18.49 28.88 7.44
N PHE A 265 -18.93 28.67 8.68
CA PHE A 265 -20.08 29.38 9.25
C PHE A 265 -19.79 30.88 9.41
N ARG A 266 -18.58 31.25 9.84
CA ARG A 266 -18.14 32.66 9.96
C ARG A 266 -18.01 33.35 8.60
N VAL A 267 -17.48 32.67 7.58
CA VAL A 267 -17.41 33.20 6.21
C VAL A 267 -18.81 33.45 5.65
N ASN A 268 -19.76 32.52 5.85
CA ASN A 268 -21.15 32.71 5.44
C ASN A 268 -21.85 33.85 6.18
N LEU A 269 -21.60 34.03 7.49
CA LEU A 269 -22.11 35.17 8.26
C LEU A 269 -21.54 36.51 7.79
N THR A 270 -20.27 36.56 7.39
CA THR A 270 -19.61 37.79 6.92
C THR A 270 -20.09 38.17 5.52
N MET A 271 -20.44 37.18 4.68
CA MET A 271 -21.08 37.43 3.39
C MET A 271 -22.55 37.88 3.53
N GLN A 272 -23.30 37.39 4.53
CA GLN A 272 -24.66 37.85 4.79
C GLN A 272 -24.73 39.26 5.40
N THR A 273 -23.75 39.66 6.22
CA THR A 273 -23.69 41.03 6.77
C THR A 273 -23.23 42.06 5.73
N SER A 274 -22.44 41.66 4.72
CA SER A 274 -22.06 42.52 3.59
C SER A 274 -23.22 42.81 2.61
N MET A 275 -24.31 42.04 2.66
CA MET A 275 -25.49 42.23 1.79
C MET A 275 -26.63 43.03 2.45
N ARG A 276 -26.47 43.47 3.70
CA ARG A 276 -27.34 44.48 4.32
C ARG A 276 -26.60 45.82 4.38
N GLY A 277 -26.61 46.52 3.25
CA GLY A 277 -26.25 47.94 3.22
C GLY A 277 -27.25 48.77 4.04
N PRO A 278 -26.83 49.96 4.54
CA PRO A 278 -27.61 50.73 5.49
C PRO A 278 -28.90 51.27 4.85
N LYS A 279 -30.04 50.96 5.48
CA LYS A 279 -31.27 51.75 5.47
C LYS A 279 -31.89 51.72 6.86
#